data_AF-A0A5C6Z8V4-F1
#
_entry.id   AF-A0A5C6Z8V4-F1
#
_cell.length_a   1.000
_cell.length_b   1.000
_cell.length_c   1.000
_cell.angle_alpha   90.00
_cell.angle_beta   90.00
_cell.angle_gamma   90.00
#
_symmetry.space_group_name_H-M   'P 1'
#
loop_
_entity.id
_entity.type
_entity.pdbx_description
1 polymer ?
#
loop_
_entity_poly.entity_id
_entity_poly.type
_entity_poly.pdbx_seq_one_letter_code
_entity_poly.pdbx_strand_id
1 'polypeptide(L)'
;MNPAPARRRAELPAGGLSRQIVLSMTMVAFWLTVLVISTSFAFYYVLSRVQPEIMETDSMALTPPEIVWMVLTTIAAMAGAAWVASRLARRILVPLNSVADCIQQVAAGDLSARAVGGDLSLGEASRLVEDFNSMADQLERVTQEKAQWNAAIAHELRTPL
;
A
#
# COMPACT_ATOMS: atom_id res chain seq x y z
N MET A 1 25.56 -17.31 -36.29
CA MET A 1 25.05 -17.33 -34.90
C MET A 1 24.64 -15.91 -34.56
N ASN A 2 23.34 -15.61 -34.59
CA ASN A 2 22.80 -14.26 -34.40
C ASN A 2 22.51 -14.05 -32.91
N PRO A 3 23.11 -13.07 -32.21
CA PRO A 3 22.78 -12.82 -30.81
C PRO A 3 21.38 -12.21 -30.69
N ALA A 4 20.57 -12.77 -29.78
CA ALA A 4 19.21 -12.31 -29.50
C ALA A 4 19.21 -10.86 -28.99
N PRO A 5 18.21 -10.02 -29.36
CA PRO A 5 18.14 -8.65 -28.90
C PRO A 5 17.84 -8.61 -27.39
N ALA A 6 18.67 -7.85 -26.66
CA ALA A 6 18.48 -7.55 -25.25
C ALA A 6 17.10 -6.90 -25.03
N ARG A 7 16.26 -7.54 -24.21
CA ARG A 7 14.96 -7.00 -23.79
C ARG A 7 15.22 -5.75 -22.96
N ARG A 8 15.00 -4.59 -23.60
CA ARG A 8 14.98 -3.27 -22.96
C ARG A 8 13.84 -3.28 -21.92
N ARG A 9 14.17 -3.49 -20.64
CA ARG A 9 13.20 -3.43 -19.55
C ARG A 9 12.62 -2.00 -19.54
N ALA A 10 11.30 -1.89 -19.66
CA ALA A 10 10.62 -0.62 -19.51
C ALA A 10 10.84 -0.15 -18.06
N GLU A 11 11.70 0.86 -17.90
CA GLU A 11 11.87 1.58 -16.64
C GLU A 11 10.56 2.32 -16.37
N LEU A 12 9.67 1.69 -15.59
CA LEU A 12 8.51 2.38 -15.03
C LEU A 12 9.04 3.50 -14.12
N PRO A 13 8.57 4.74 -14.30
CA PRO A 13 9.10 5.91 -13.60
C PRO A 13 9.01 5.71 -12.08
N ALA A 14 10.15 5.85 -11.41
CA ALA A 14 10.36 5.62 -9.97
C ALA A 14 9.72 6.69 -9.07
N GLY A 15 8.46 7.06 -9.32
CA GLY A 15 7.70 8.03 -8.54
C GLY A 15 6.23 7.63 -8.38
N GLY A 16 5.97 6.33 -8.21
CA GLY A 16 4.63 5.77 -8.17
C GLY A 16 3.98 5.88 -6.78
N LEU A 17 4.72 5.60 -5.71
CA LEU A 17 4.15 5.45 -4.37
C LEU A 17 3.71 6.78 -3.78
N SER A 18 4.63 7.75 -3.72
CA SER A 18 4.33 9.09 -3.19
C SER A 18 3.21 9.75 -4.00
N ARG A 19 3.28 9.66 -5.33
CA ARG A 19 2.25 10.16 -6.25
C ARG A 19 0.90 9.46 -6.04
N GLN A 20 0.89 8.14 -5.85
CA GLN A 20 -0.34 7.38 -5.64
C GLN A 20 -0.94 7.64 -4.26
N ILE A 21 -0.13 7.82 -3.23
CA ILE A 21 -0.57 8.27 -1.89
C ILE A 21 -1.21 9.65 -2.03
N VAL A 22 -0.53 10.62 -2.65
CA VAL A 22 -1.07 11.96 -2.85
C VAL A 22 -2.36 11.93 -3.65
N LEU A 23 -2.41 11.20 -4.77
CA LEU A 23 -3.63 11.07 -5.59
C LEU A 23 -4.78 10.45 -4.81
N SER A 24 -4.52 9.38 -4.05
CA SER A 24 -5.57 8.75 -3.25
C SER A 24 -6.04 9.65 -2.10
N MET A 25 -5.14 10.38 -1.43
CA MET A 25 -5.52 11.35 -0.40
C MET A 25 -6.32 12.52 -0.98
N THR A 26 -5.89 13.08 -2.12
CA THR A 26 -6.62 14.15 -2.82
C THR A 26 -7.99 13.67 -3.26
N MET A 27 -8.09 12.45 -3.80
CA MET A 27 -9.36 11.87 -4.24
C MET A 27 -10.30 11.63 -3.06
N VAL A 28 -9.81 11.15 -1.92
CA VAL A 28 -10.59 11.01 -0.68
C VAL A 28 -11.08 12.36 -0.19
N ALA A 29 -10.19 13.35 -0.07
CA ALA A 29 -10.56 14.68 0.39
C ALA A 29 -11.61 15.33 -0.53
N PHE A 30 -11.44 15.18 -1.84
CA PHE A 30 -12.41 15.62 -2.84
C PHE A 30 -13.76 14.93 -2.66
N TRP A 31 -13.79 13.59 -2.60
CA TRP A 31 -15.04 12.85 -2.46
C TRP A 31 -15.73 13.09 -1.13
N LEU A 32 -14.99 13.26 -0.03
CA LEU A 32 -15.55 13.64 1.26
C LEU A 32 -16.17 15.04 1.21
N THR A 33 -15.51 15.99 0.54
CA THR A 33 -16.05 17.34 0.36
C THR A 33 -17.33 17.31 -0.49
N VAL A 34 -17.31 16.57 -1.61
CA VAL A 34 -18.48 16.38 -2.47
C VAL A 34 -19.62 15.71 -1.71
N LEU A 35 -19.32 14.69 -0.90
CA LEU A 35 -20.30 14.01 -0.06
C LEU A 35 -20.95 15.01 0.91
N VAL A 36 -20.16 15.77 1.68
CA VAL A 36 -20.67 16.77 2.63
C VAL A 36 -21.56 17.81 1.95
N ILE A 37 -21.12 18.36 0.82
CA ILE A 37 -21.91 19.33 0.04
C ILE A 37 -23.20 18.68 -0.46
N SER A 38 -23.10 17.52 -1.11
CA SER A 38 -24.24 16.80 -1.68
C SER A 38 -25.28 16.43 -0.62
N THR A 39 -24.82 16.06 0.57
CA THR A 39 -25.70 15.64 1.66
C THR A 39 -26.36 16.86 2.32
N SER A 40 -25.67 18.00 2.39
CA SER A 40 -26.29 19.30 2.74
C SER A 40 -27.39 19.69 1.75
N PHE A 41 -27.13 19.64 0.44
CA PHE A 41 -28.14 19.94 -0.59
C PHE A 41 -29.35 19.00 -0.52
N ALA A 42 -29.12 17.69 -0.36
CA ALA A 42 -30.19 16.71 -0.22
C ALA A 42 -31.07 16.99 1.00
N PHE A 43 -30.48 17.41 2.12
CA PHE A 43 -31.20 17.78 3.33
C PHE A 43 -32.13 18.98 3.11
N TYR A 44 -31.60 20.08 2.56
CA TYR A 44 -32.39 21.27 2.24
C TYR A 44 -33.49 20.96 1.22
N TYR A 45 -33.20 20.13 0.22
CA TYR A 45 -34.20 19.68 -0.74
C TYR A 45 -35.35 18.91 -0.07
N VAL A 46 -35.04 17.96 0.82
CA VAL A 46 -36.05 17.18 1.55
C VAL A 46 -36.87 18.07 2.48
N LEU A 47 -36.24 18.95 3.26
CA LEU A 47 -36.95 19.90 4.13
C LEU A 47 -37.95 20.76 3.34
N SER A 48 -37.53 21.28 2.18
CA SER A 48 -38.38 22.11 1.32
C SER A 48 -39.61 21.37 0.76
N ARG A 49 -39.56 20.04 0.66
CA ARG A 49 -40.65 19.23 0.07
C ARG A 49 -41.60 18.66 1.12
N VAL A 50 -41.13 18.43 2.35
CA VAL A 50 -41.88 17.71 3.39
C VAL A 50 -42.51 18.66 4.42
N GLN A 51 -41.84 19.76 4.80
CA GLN A 51 -42.33 20.69 5.81
C GLN A 51 -42.02 22.16 5.45
N PRO A 52 -42.82 22.79 4.57
CA PRO A 52 -42.61 24.19 4.20
C PRO A 52 -42.78 25.19 5.38
N GLU A 53 -43.47 24.80 6.46
CA GLU A 53 -43.73 25.66 7.64
C GLU A 53 -42.50 25.94 8.53
N ILE A 54 -41.44 25.11 8.51
CA ILE A 54 -40.28 25.29 9.40
C ILE A 54 -39.40 26.48 8.95
N MET A 55 -39.48 26.86 7.67
CA MET A 55 -38.69 27.96 7.09
C MET A 55 -39.23 29.35 7.42
N GLU A 56 -40.44 29.46 8.00
CA GLU A 56 -41.00 30.74 8.47
C GLU A 56 -40.65 31.06 9.93
N THR A 57 -40.13 30.08 10.69
CA THR A 57 -39.76 30.33 12.09
C THR A 57 -38.33 30.87 12.16
N ASP A 58 -38.20 32.19 12.34
CA ASP A 58 -36.97 32.92 12.62
C ASP A 58 -36.38 32.51 13.99
N SER A 59 -35.91 31.28 14.09
CA SER A 59 -35.26 30.75 15.27
C SER A 59 -33.89 30.22 14.88
N MET A 60 -32.85 30.78 15.50
CA MET A 60 -31.46 30.32 15.40
C MET A 60 -31.25 28.92 16.02
N ALA A 61 -32.33 28.16 16.22
CA ALA A 61 -32.37 26.88 16.92
C ALA A 61 -32.22 25.73 15.93
N LEU A 62 -31.20 24.91 16.17
CA LEU A 62 -30.88 23.72 15.39
C LEU A 62 -32.02 22.70 15.50
N THR A 63 -32.59 22.27 14.38
CA THR A 63 -33.74 21.35 14.41
C THR A 63 -33.31 19.90 14.67
N PRO A 64 -34.11 19.06 15.35
CA PRO A 64 -33.74 17.66 15.58
C PRO A 64 -33.39 16.87 14.29
N PRO A 65 -34.09 17.04 13.16
CA PRO A 65 -33.69 16.44 11.89
C PRO A 65 -32.33 16.93 11.37
N GLU A 66 -31.99 18.22 11.54
CA GLU A 66 -30.66 18.76 11.20
C GLU A 66 -29.56 18.06 12.00
N ILE A 67 -29.76 17.91 13.31
CA ILE A 67 -28.79 17.27 14.20
C ILE A 67 -28.58 15.81 13.77
N VAL A 68 -29.66 15.04 13.57
CA VAL A 68 -29.57 13.64 13.15
C VAL A 68 -28.82 13.51 11.83
N TRP A 69 -29.12 14.37 10.86
CA TRP A 69 -28.47 14.35 9.56
C TRP A 69 -26.98 14.72 9.62
N MET A 70 -26.62 15.77 10.37
CA MET A 70 -25.21 16.15 10.59
C MET A 70 -24.41 15.06 11.29
N VAL A 71 -25.01 14.39 12.29
CA VAL A 71 -24.35 13.28 12.99
C VAL A 71 -24.13 12.11 12.04
N LEU A 72 -25.16 11.72 11.26
CA LEU A 72 -25.05 10.61 10.30
C LEU A 72 -23.99 10.88 9.22
N THR A 73 -23.97 12.08 8.66
CA THR A 73 -22.98 12.47 7.64
C THR A 73 -21.55 12.48 8.19
N THR A 74 -21.37 12.99 9.41
CA THR A 74 -20.07 13.00 10.09
C THR A 74 -19.57 11.59 10.34
N ILE A 75 -20.43 10.69 10.85
CA ILE A 75 -20.08 9.29 11.08
C ILE A 75 -19.73 8.60 9.76
N ALA A 76 -20.51 8.81 8.70
CA ALA A 76 -20.22 8.23 7.38
C ALA A 76 -18.89 8.72 6.82
N ALA A 77 -18.60 10.02 6.94
CA ALA A 77 -17.33 10.61 6.51
C ALA A 77 -16.13 10.04 7.30
N MET A 78 -16.25 9.94 8.63
CA MET A 78 -15.22 9.33 9.48
C MET A 78 -14.99 7.86 9.15
N ALA A 79 -16.05 7.08 8.95
CA ALA A 79 -15.95 5.68 8.59
C ALA A 79 -15.25 5.49 7.23
N GLY A 80 -15.62 6.31 6.24
CA GLY A 80 -14.96 6.32 4.93
C GLY A 80 -13.47 6.67 5.03
N ALA A 81 -13.12 7.72 5.79
CA ALA A 81 -11.73 8.12 6.02
C ALA A 81 -10.91 7.02 6.70
N ALA A 82 -11.45 6.42 7.79
CA ALA A 82 -10.80 5.34 8.52
C ALA A 82 -10.58 4.10 7.64
N TRP A 83 -11.55 3.77 6.79
CA TRP A 83 -11.43 2.65 5.85
C TRP A 83 -10.31 2.86 4.84
N VAL A 84 -10.24 4.04 4.20
CA VAL A 84 -9.18 4.31 3.22
C VAL A 84 -7.80 4.39 3.89
N ALA A 85 -7.69 5.06 5.04
CA ALA A 85 -6.45 5.14 5.81
C ALA A 85 -5.94 3.73 6.19
N SER A 86 -6.83 2.88 6.70
CA SER A 86 -6.50 1.49 7.05
C SER A 86 -6.03 0.69 5.84
N ARG A 87 -6.67 0.86 4.67
CA ARG A 87 -6.29 0.19 3.44
C ARG A 87 -4.89 0.62 2.98
N LEU A 88 -4.61 1.92 2.99
CA LEU A 88 -3.32 2.46 2.57
C LEU A 88 -2.19 2.02 3.50
N ALA A 89 -2.43 2.05 4.82
CA ALA A 89 -1.49 1.58 5.83
C ALA A 89 -1.12 0.11 5.61
N ARG A 90 -2.09 -0.78 5.43
CA ARG A 90 -1.83 -2.20 5.16
C ARG A 90 -1.01 -2.40 3.88
N ARG A 91 -1.30 -1.67 2.82
CA ARG A 91 -0.57 -1.78 1.54
C ARG A 91 0.91 -1.42 1.67
N ILE A 92 1.26 -0.49 2.56
CA ILE A 92 2.65 -0.05 2.77
C ILE A 92 3.36 -0.93 3.82
N LEU A 93 2.72 -1.18 4.95
CA LEU A 93 3.34 -1.87 6.08
C LEU A 93 3.55 -3.36 5.85
N VAL A 94 2.65 -4.04 5.11
CA VAL A 94 2.78 -5.47 4.83
C VAL A 94 4.09 -5.81 4.09
N PRO A 95 4.42 -5.20 2.94
CA PRO A 95 5.67 -5.51 2.24
C PRO A 95 6.91 -5.07 3.04
N LEU A 96 6.85 -3.94 3.76
CA LEU A 96 7.95 -3.47 4.60
C LEU A 96 8.27 -4.44 5.74
N ASN A 97 7.24 -4.87 6.48
CA ASN A 97 7.42 -5.84 7.57
C ASN A 97 7.91 -7.18 7.03
N SER A 98 7.38 -7.65 5.90
CA SER A 98 7.85 -8.90 5.29
C SER A 98 9.33 -8.84 4.91
N VAL A 99 9.80 -7.73 4.33
CA VAL A 99 11.23 -7.55 4.05
C VAL A 99 12.04 -7.51 5.35
N ALA A 100 11.59 -6.78 6.36
CA ALA A 100 12.28 -6.69 7.65
C ALA A 100 12.40 -8.05 8.35
N ASP A 101 11.35 -8.87 8.30
CA ASP A 101 11.35 -10.22 8.86
C ASP A 101 12.30 -11.15 8.08
N CYS A 102 12.29 -11.10 6.76
CA CYS A 102 13.20 -11.90 5.94
C CYS A 102 14.67 -11.46 6.09
N ILE A 103 14.95 -10.18 6.30
CA ILE A 103 16.31 -9.71 6.62
C ILE A 103 16.84 -10.40 7.89
N GLN A 104 16.00 -10.53 8.92
CA GLN A 104 16.39 -11.21 10.16
C GLN A 104 16.67 -12.70 9.94
N GLN A 105 15.86 -13.37 9.09
CA GLN A 105 16.07 -14.77 8.73
C GLN A 105 17.39 -14.97 7.95
N VAL A 106 17.64 -14.12 6.96
CA VAL A 106 18.90 -14.13 6.19
C VAL A 106 20.10 -13.87 7.12
N ALA A 107 19.99 -12.92 8.05
CA ALA A 107 21.04 -12.65 9.04
C ALA A 107 21.28 -13.84 10.00
N ALA A 108 20.26 -14.65 10.27
CA ALA A 108 20.37 -15.89 11.04
C ALA A 108 20.92 -17.08 10.22
N GLY A 109 21.17 -16.90 8.92
CA GLY A 109 21.75 -17.90 8.03
C GLY A 109 20.76 -18.62 7.12
N ASP A 110 19.46 -18.31 7.22
CA ASP A 110 18.47 -18.82 6.27
C ASP A 110 18.44 -17.96 5.00
N LEU A 111 19.28 -18.34 4.04
CA LEU A 111 19.37 -17.67 2.74
C LEU A 111 18.21 -17.99 1.81
N SER A 112 17.33 -18.93 2.17
CA SER A 112 16.16 -19.31 1.37
C SER A 112 14.95 -18.40 1.62
N ALA A 113 15.00 -17.57 2.67
CA ALA A 113 13.95 -16.62 3.00
C ALA A 113 13.68 -15.64 1.84
N ARG A 114 12.39 -15.43 1.53
CA ARG A 114 11.94 -14.51 0.48
C ARG A 114 10.80 -13.65 1.00
N ALA A 115 10.91 -12.35 0.77
CA ALA A 115 9.88 -11.39 1.15
C ALA A 115 8.68 -11.48 0.21
N VAL A 116 7.49 -11.26 0.76
CA VAL A 116 6.22 -11.30 0.04
C VAL A 116 5.71 -9.88 -0.17
N GLY A 117 5.49 -9.53 -1.43
CA GLY A 117 4.80 -8.30 -1.80
C GLY A 117 3.32 -8.44 -1.45
N GLY A 118 2.77 -7.44 -0.75
CA GLY A 118 1.33 -7.31 -0.55
C GLY A 118 0.62 -6.93 -1.86
N ASP A 119 -0.32 -6.00 -1.78
CA ASP A 119 -1.04 -5.51 -2.95
C ASP A 119 -0.06 -4.78 -3.92
N LEU A 120 0.42 -5.48 -4.96
CA LEU A 120 1.48 -5.10 -5.94
C LEU A 120 1.23 -3.75 -6.68
N SER A 121 0.13 -3.07 -6.38
CA SER A 121 -0.23 -1.76 -6.93
C SER A 121 0.70 -0.62 -6.52
N LEU A 122 1.48 -0.77 -5.45
CA LEU A 122 2.43 0.24 -4.95
C LEU A 122 3.82 -0.03 -5.54
N GLY A 123 4.09 0.53 -6.72
CA GLY A 123 5.28 0.19 -7.53
C GLY A 123 6.62 0.24 -6.77
N GLU A 124 6.84 1.22 -5.89
CA GLU A 124 8.10 1.31 -5.13
C GLU A 124 8.21 0.25 -4.03
N ALA A 125 7.11 -0.10 -3.35
CA ALA A 125 7.11 -1.16 -2.35
C ALA A 125 7.28 -2.55 -3.00
N SER A 126 6.69 -2.77 -4.18
CA SER A 126 6.93 -3.98 -4.98
C SER A 126 8.39 -4.07 -5.39
N ARG A 127 8.95 -2.97 -5.88
CA ARG A 127 10.35 -2.89 -6.29
C ARG A 127 11.30 -3.21 -5.14
N LEU A 128 11.02 -2.71 -3.93
CA LEU A 128 11.82 -3.03 -2.75
C LEU A 128 11.82 -4.53 -2.44
N VAL A 129 10.66 -5.19 -2.53
CA VAL A 129 10.54 -6.63 -2.33
C VAL A 129 11.32 -7.40 -3.42
N GLU A 130 11.20 -6.99 -4.67
CA GLU A 130 11.94 -7.57 -5.80
C GLU A 130 13.45 -7.41 -5.64
N ASP A 131 13.92 -6.21 -5.28
CA ASP A 131 15.33 -5.91 -5.07
C ASP A 131 15.89 -6.72 -3.90
N PHE A 132 15.13 -6.85 -2.80
CA PHE A 132 15.50 -7.70 -1.66
C PHE A 132 15.60 -9.18 -2.07
N ASN A 133 14.60 -9.72 -2.77
CA ASN A 133 14.59 -11.13 -3.18
C ASN A 133 15.73 -11.44 -4.16
N SER A 134 16.07 -10.51 -5.06
CA SER A 134 17.22 -10.62 -5.97
C SER A 134 18.55 -10.64 -5.20
N MET A 135 18.69 -9.79 -4.18
CA MET A 135 19.85 -9.80 -3.29
C MET A 135 19.98 -11.15 -2.54
N ALA A 136 18.87 -11.65 -1.98
CA ALA A 136 18.86 -12.93 -1.27
C ALA A 136 19.25 -14.11 -2.19
N ASP A 137 18.74 -14.16 -3.42
CA ASP A 137 19.09 -15.16 -4.42
C ASP A 137 20.59 -15.16 -4.74
N GLN A 138 21.16 -13.97 -4.92
CA GLN A 138 22.58 -13.84 -5.23
C GLN A 138 23.47 -14.24 -4.04
N LEU A 139 23.07 -13.91 -2.81
CA LEU A 139 23.77 -14.32 -1.59
C LEU A 139 23.74 -15.85 -1.41
N GLU A 140 22.61 -16.48 -1.67
CA GLU A 140 22.45 -17.93 -1.63
C GLU A 140 23.38 -18.62 -2.63
N ARG A 141 23.38 -18.16 -3.88
CA ARG A 141 24.23 -18.73 -4.95
C ARG A 141 25.72 -18.63 -4.63
N VAL A 142 26.19 -17.45 -4.22
CA VAL A 142 27.60 -17.24 -3.84
C VAL A 142 28.01 -18.14 -2.67
N THR A 143 27.11 -18.38 -1.72
CA THR A 143 27.37 -19.24 -0.57
C THR A 143 27.46 -20.71 -0.97
N GLN A 144 26.55 -21.17 -1.86
CA GLN A 144 26.58 -22.53 -2.39
C GLN A 144 27.85 -22.81 -3.22
N GLU A 145 28.25 -21.86 -4.07
CA GLU A 145 29.48 -21.97 -4.88
C GLU A 145 30.73 -22.10 -3.99
N LYS A 146 30.82 -21.30 -2.91
CA LYS A 146 31.91 -21.42 -1.93
C LYS A 146 31.95 -22.77 -1.23
N ALA A 147 30.79 -23.31 -0.85
CA ALA A 147 30.70 -24.61 -0.20
C ALA A 147 31.18 -25.74 -1.13
N GLN A 148 30.79 -25.70 -2.40
CA GLN A 148 31.23 -26.67 -3.41
C GLN A 148 32.74 -26.58 -3.67
N TRP A 149 33.29 -25.36 -3.78
CA TRP A 149 34.72 -25.15 -3.99
C TRP A 149 35.56 -25.65 -2.81
N ASN A 150 35.13 -25.37 -1.57
CA ASN A 150 35.79 -25.88 -0.36
C ASN A 150 35.78 -27.42 -0.31
N ALA A 151 34.68 -28.05 -0.72
CA ALA A 151 34.58 -29.51 -0.78
C ALA A 151 35.50 -30.10 -1.86
N ALA A 152 35.61 -29.45 -3.02
CA ALA A 152 36.51 -29.87 -4.09
C ALA A 152 37.99 -29.80 -3.65
N ILE A 153 38.42 -28.70 -3.02
CA ILE A 153 39.80 -28.57 -2.49
C ILE A 153 40.09 -29.63 -1.42
N ALA A 154 39.16 -29.84 -0.49
CA ALA A 154 39.32 -30.86 0.54
C ALA A 154 39.44 -32.27 -0.05
N HIS A 155 38.76 -32.53 -1.17
CA HIS A 155 38.89 -33.79 -1.90
C HIS A 155 40.27 -33.93 -2.55
N GLU A 156 40.77 -32.87 -3.22
CA GLU A 156 42.10 -32.88 -3.86
C GLU A 156 43.25 -33.03 -2.85
N LEU A 157 43.15 -32.45 -1.66
CA LEU A 157 44.17 -32.58 -0.61
C LEU A 157 44.17 -33.95 0.08
N ARG A 158 43.07 -34.73 0.02
CA ARG A 158 42.92 -35.99 0.76
C ARG A 158 43.31 -37.24 -0.04
N THR A 159 43.52 -37.10 -1.34
CA THR A 159 44.16 -38.13 -2.18
C THR A 159 45.63 -37.77 -2.34
N PRO A 160 46.53 -38.15 -1.40
CA PRO A 160 47.94 -38.10 -1.69
C PRO A 160 48.23 -39.15 -2.76
N LEU A 161 48.98 -38.76 -3.79
CA LEU A 161 49.77 -39.69 -4.59
C LEU A 161 50.73 -40.47 -3.68
#